data_AF-A0A920L6D8-F1
#
_entry.id   AF-A0A920L6D8-F1
#
_cell.length_a   1.000
_cell.length_b   1.000
_cell.length_c   1.000
_cell.angle_alpha   90.00
_cell.angle_beta   90.00
_cell.angle_gamma   90.00
#
_symmetry.space_group_name_H-M   'P 1'
#
loop_
_entity.id
_entity.type
_entity.pdbx_description
1 polymer ?
#
loop_
_entity_poly.entity_id
_entity_poly.type
_entity_poly.pdbx_seq_one_letter_code
_entity_poly.pdbx_strand_id
1 'polypeptide(L)'
;MISYLDEQVGELVSVLKQTGQYENTIIIFTSDNGPSYVQPLDLNYFESTGFLNNDPQRVKGKVYEGGIRVPMIVHWPRNIKEKEFQITFLHFKDFYATVLDLLKLDKPNYIDGLSYLPTY
;
A
#
# COMPACT_ATOMS: atom_id res chain seq x y z
N MET A 1 -13.69 -11.04 6.75
CA MET A 1 -12.43 -10.36 7.11
C MET A 1 -12.22 -9.09 6.29
N ILE A 2 -12.18 -9.17 4.95
CA ILE A 2 -11.90 -7.98 4.10
C ILE A 2 -12.93 -6.86 4.28
N SER A 3 -14.24 -7.16 4.26
CA SER A 3 -15.26 -6.14 4.50
C SER A 3 -15.14 -5.47 5.87
N TYR A 4 -14.75 -6.24 6.90
CA TYR A 4 -14.55 -5.72 8.24
C TYR A 4 -13.30 -4.83 8.34
N LEU A 5 -12.23 -5.18 7.63
CA LEU A 5 -11.06 -4.32 7.49
C LEU A 5 -11.42 -2.98 6.82
N ASP A 6 -12.21 -3.03 5.75
CA ASP A 6 -12.68 -1.82 5.04
C ASP A 6 -13.53 -0.92 5.95
N GLU A 7 -14.46 -1.51 6.72
CA GLU A 7 -15.24 -0.79 7.73
C GLU A 7 -14.34 -0.12 8.78
N GLN A 8 -13.34 -0.83 9.32
CA GLN A 8 -12.40 -0.29 10.30
C GLN A 8 -11.53 0.84 9.75
N VAL A 9 -11.11 0.76 8.48
CA VAL A 9 -10.44 1.88 7.81
C VAL A 9 -11.38 3.09 7.72
N GLY A 10 -12.66 2.86 7.42
CA GLY A 10 -13.70 3.89 7.43
C GLY A 10 -13.91 4.53 8.81
N GLU A 11 -13.87 3.76 9.88
CA GLU A 11 -13.92 4.26 11.26
C GLU A 11 -12.73 5.16 11.59
N LEU A 12 -11.50 4.73 11.25
CA LEU A 12 -10.29 5.53 11.45
C LEU A 12 -10.37 6.87 10.69
N VAL A 13 -10.81 6.84 9.43
CA VAL A 13 -11.02 8.05 8.62
C VAL A 13 -12.07 8.97 9.27
N SER A 14 -13.15 8.41 9.82
CA SER A 14 -14.19 9.16 10.50
C SER A 14 -13.65 9.88 11.75
N VAL A 15 -12.82 9.22 12.54
CA VAL A 15 -12.16 9.82 13.71
C VAL A 15 -11.20 10.95 13.30
N LEU A 16 -10.43 10.76 12.22
CA LEU A 16 -9.53 11.81 11.70
C LEU A 16 -10.32 13.05 11.27
N LYS A 17 -11.51 12.87 10.67
CA LYS A 17 -12.39 13.99 10.29
C LYS A 17 -12.98 14.69 11.51
N GLN A 18 -13.48 13.93 12.49
CA GLN A 18 -14.06 14.48 13.73
C GLN A 18 -13.06 15.27 14.56
N THR A 19 -11.80 14.83 14.57
CA THR A 19 -10.70 15.50 15.32
C THR A 19 -10.03 16.63 14.52
N GLY A 20 -10.45 16.89 13.28
CA GLY A 20 -9.89 17.93 12.42
C GLY A 20 -8.49 17.62 11.86
N GLN A 21 -8.03 16.38 11.97
CA GLN A 21 -6.68 15.96 11.53
C GLN A 21 -6.64 15.42 10.10
N TYR A 22 -7.81 15.11 9.53
CA TYR A 22 -7.94 14.44 8.23
C TYR A 22 -7.17 15.13 7.10
N GLU A 23 -7.29 16.44 6.96
CA GLU A 23 -6.64 17.17 5.86
C GLU A 23 -5.10 17.04 5.92
N ASN A 24 -4.53 17.07 7.12
CA ASN A 24 -3.08 17.02 7.34
C ASN A 24 -2.55 15.61 7.66
N THR A 25 -3.32 14.57 7.33
CA THR A 25 -2.91 13.17 7.53
C THR A 25 -2.70 12.49 6.18
N ILE A 26 -1.58 11.80 6.04
CA ILE A 26 -1.31 10.91 4.92
C ILE A 26 -1.80 9.52 5.32
N ILE A 27 -2.70 8.95 4.53
CA ILE A 27 -3.19 7.58 4.68
C ILE A 27 -2.62 6.76 3.54
N ILE A 28 -1.91 5.68 3.89
CA ILE A 28 -1.35 4.73 2.92
C ILE A 28 -1.93 3.36 3.23
N PHE A 29 -2.61 2.78 2.25
CA PHE A 29 -3.19 1.44 2.33
C PHE A 29 -2.44 0.51 1.38
N THR A 30 -1.92 -0.61 1.90
CA THR A 30 -1.18 -1.61 1.12
C THR A 30 -1.13 -2.96 1.84
N SER A 31 -0.36 -3.91 1.33
CA SER A 31 -0.12 -5.24 1.90
C SER A 31 1.39 -5.54 1.95
N ASP A 32 1.80 -6.46 2.81
CA ASP A 32 3.20 -6.89 2.95
C ASP A 32 3.65 -7.86 1.84
N ASN A 33 2.70 -8.65 1.33
CA ASN A 33 2.87 -9.65 0.28
C ASN A 33 1.54 -9.94 -0.41
N GLY A 34 1.59 -10.74 -1.48
CA GLY A 34 0.42 -11.35 -2.10
C GLY A 34 -0.34 -12.33 -1.19
N PRO A 35 -1.43 -12.94 -1.69
CA PRO A 35 -2.31 -13.78 -0.88
C PRO A 35 -1.61 -15.05 -0.39
N SER A 36 -2.07 -15.55 0.77
CA SER A 36 -1.68 -16.88 1.25
C SER A 36 -2.26 -17.96 0.33
N TYR A 37 -1.75 -19.18 0.46
CA TYR A 37 -2.27 -20.41 -0.17
C TYR A 37 -2.43 -21.55 0.85
N VAL A 38 -2.22 -21.23 2.13
CA VAL A 38 -2.29 -22.20 3.23
C VAL A 38 -3.73 -22.30 3.71
N GLN A 39 -4.20 -23.54 3.91
CA GLN A 39 -5.53 -23.82 4.43
C GLN A 39 -5.79 -23.13 5.78
N PRO A 40 -7.03 -22.70 6.06
CA PRO A 40 -8.27 -23.00 5.33
C PRO A 40 -8.61 -22.03 4.19
N LEU A 41 -7.68 -21.20 3.73
CA LEU A 41 -7.95 -20.26 2.64
C LEU A 41 -8.20 -21.00 1.30
N ASP A 42 -9.32 -20.69 0.66
CA ASP A 42 -9.57 -21.06 -0.73
C ASP A 42 -9.09 -19.92 -1.64
N LEU A 43 -7.92 -20.11 -2.24
CA LEU A 43 -7.30 -19.12 -3.13
C LEU A 43 -8.17 -18.86 -4.38
N ASN A 44 -8.88 -19.89 -4.88
CA ASN A 44 -9.65 -19.84 -6.12
C ASN A 44 -11.03 -19.24 -5.94
N TYR A 45 -11.71 -19.54 -4.83
CA TYR A 45 -13.03 -18.96 -4.54
C TYR A 45 -13.02 -17.43 -4.59
N PHE A 46 -11.96 -16.79 -4.08
CA PHE A 46 -11.81 -15.34 -4.07
C PHE A 46 -11.07 -14.77 -5.28
N GLU A 47 -10.55 -15.61 -6.18
CA GLU A 47 -9.64 -15.21 -7.27
C GLU A 47 -8.57 -14.22 -6.79
N SER A 48 -7.89 -14.56 -5.68
CA SER A 48 -7.21 -13.57 -4.83
C SER A 48 -6.09 -12.76 -5.51
N THR A 49 -5.55 -13.24 -6.63
CA THR A 49 -4.54 -12.53 -7.42
C THR A 49 -5.10 -11.82 -8.66
N GLY A 50 -6.38 -12.00 -8.98
CA GLY A 50 -6.99 -11.58 -10.24
C GLY A 50 -6.12 -11.99 -11.44
N PHE A 51 -5.75 -11.00 -12.28
CA PHE A 51 -4.96 -11.20 -13.49
C PHE A 51 -3.50 -11.64 -13.28
N LEU A 52 -2.99 -11.68 -12.03
CA LEU A 52 -1.58 -11.94 -11.72
C LEU A 52 -1.19 -13.44 -11.59
N ASN A 53 -2.08 -14.33 -12.04
CA ASN A 53 -1.99 -15.80 -11.96
C ASN A 53 -2.12 -16.34 -10.52
N ASN A 54 -3.22 -17.05 -10.28
CA ASN A 54 -3.68 -17.52 -8.97
C ASN A 54 -3.12 -18.90 -8.57
N ASP A 55 -2.01 -19.33 -9.18
CA ASP A 55 -1.33 -20.59 -8.84
C ASP A 55 -0.66 -20.48 -7.45
N PRO A 56 -0.89 -21.42 -6.52
CA PRO A 56 -0.20 -21.49 -5.22
C PRO A 56 1.34 -21.39 -5.29
N GLN A 57 1.95 -21.79 -6.40
CA GLN A 57 3.40 -21.68 -6.64
C GLN A 57 3.85 -20.27 -7.03
N ARG A 58 2.93 -19.31 -7.13
CA ARG A 58 3.18 -17.94 -7.62
C ARG A 58 2.73 -16.84 -6.67
N VAL A 59 2.22 -17.19 -5.49
CA VAL A 59 1.68 -16.26 -4.49
C VAL A 59 2.64 -16.09 -3.30
N LYS A 60 2.15 -15.77 -2.08
CA LYS A 60 2.96 -15.46 -0.89
C LYS A 60 4.22 -16.32 -0.75
N GLY A 61 5.37 -15.67 -0.55
CA GLY A 61 6.67 -16.34 -0.41
C GLY A 61 7.33 -16.72 -1.74
N LYS A 62 6.78 -16.26 -2.88
CA LYS A 62 7.34 -16.45 -4.21
C LYS A 62 7.63 -15.09 -4.85
N VAL A 63 8.60 -15.06 -5.76
CA VAL A 63 9.06 -13.83 -6.46
C VAL A 63 8.30 -13.57 -7.78
N TYR A 64 7.16 -14.23 -7.96
CA TYR A 64 6.25 -13.94 -9.07
C TYR A 64 5.33 -12.77 -8.71
N GLU A 65 4.75 -12.12 -9.72
CA GLU A 65 3.86 -10.96 -9.52
C GLU A 65 2.76 -11.20 -8.48
N GLY A 66 2.11 -12.37 -8.49
CA GLY A 66 1.09 -12.73 -7.49
C GLY A 66 1.61 -12.81 -6.06
N GLY A 67 2.92 -12.91 -5.84
CA GLY A 67 3.56 -12.97 -4.52
C GLY A 67 4.08 -11.63 -4.02
N ILE A 68 4.48 -10.72 -4.92
CA ILE A 68 5.16 -9.45 -4.57
C ILE A 68 4.37 -8.19 -4.93
N ARG A 69 3.45 -8.25 -5.89
CA ARG A 69 2.65 -7.10 -6.30
C ARG A 69 1.41 -6.98 -5.42
N VAL A 70 1.29 -5.84 -4.76
CA VAL A 70 0.24 -5.54 -3.77
C VAL A 70 -0.51 -4.27 -4.17
N PRO A 71 -1.78 -4.09 -3.73
CA PRO A 71 -2.46 -2.83 -3.91
C PRO A 71 -1.72 -1.72 -3.14
N MET A 72 -1.72 -0.51 -3.68
CA MET A 72 -1.23 0.67 -2.99
C MET A 72 -2.17 1.84 -3.27
N ILE A 73 -2.70 2.43 -2.20
CA ILE A 73 -3.50 3.65 -2.26
C ILE A 73 -2.85 4.66 -1.34
N VAL A 74 -2.59 5.86 -1.86
CA VAL A 74 -2.10 6.99 -1.07
C VAL A 74 -3.18 8.07 -1.09
N HIS A 75 -3.54 8.55 0.10
CA HIS A 75 -4.56 9.56 0.26
C HIS A 75 -4.04 10.67 1.18
N TRP A 76 -4.00 11.90 0.66
CA TRP A 76 -3.57 13.06 1.43
C TRP A 76 -4.35 14.30 0.94
N PRO A 77 -5.50 14.62 1.57
CA PRO A 77 -6.40 15.66 1.07
C PRO A 77 -5.75 17.02 0.87
N ARG A 78 -4.80 17.41 1.74
CA ARG A 78 -4.12 18.71 1.65
C ARG A 78 -3.28 18.86 0.38
N ASN A 79 -2.63 17.79 -0.09
CA ASN A 79 -1.63 17.86 -1.16
C ASN A 79 -2.01 17.11 -2.44
N ILE A 80 -2.79 16.03 -2.34
CA ILE A 80 -3.27 15.25 -3.48
C ILE A 80 -4.72 15.65 -3.74
N LYS A 81 -4.93 16.52 -4.74
CA LYS A 81 -6.25 17.08 -5.08
C LYS A 81 -6.98 16.31 -6.15
N GLU A 82 -6.25 15.70 -7.07
CA GLU A 82 -6.82 14.93 -8.17
C GLU A 82 -6.68 13.44 -7.93
N LYS A 83 -7.67 12.68 -8.38
CA LYS A 83 -7.58 11.22 -8.40
C LYS A 83 -6.71 10.84 -9.58
N GLU A 84 -5.48 10.48 -9.31
CA GLU A 84 -4.57 9.98 -10.32
C GLU A 84 -4.39 8.47 -10.19
N PHE A 85 -4.30 7.81 -11.34
CA PHE A 85 -3.85 6.43 -11.43
C PHE A 85 -2.49 6.44 -12.12
N GLN A 86 -1.46 6.01 -11.42
CA GLN A 86 -0.11 5.93 -11.95
C GLN A 86 0.35 4.47 -11.99
N ILE A 87 0.85 4.04 -13.14
CA ILE A 87 1.54 2.77 -13.29
C ILE A 87 3.03 3.06 -13.13
N THR A 88 3.52 2.96 -11.90
CA THR A 88 4.95 3.08 -11.60
C THR A 88 5.39 1.94 -10.67
N PHE A 89 6.67 1.58 -10.75
CA PHE A 89 7.23 0.54 -9.90
C PHE A 89 7.67 1.15 -8.58
N LEU A 90 6.93 0.86 -7.52
CA LEU A 90 7.23 1.24 -6.15
C LEU A 90 7.57 0.01 -5.33
N HIS A 91 8.46 0.15 -4.36
CA HIS A 91 8.82 -0.91 -3.43
C HIS A 91 8.59 -0.47 -1.99
N PHE A 92 8.19 -1.37 -1.10
CA PHE A 92 7.83 -1.02 0.29
C PHE A 92 8.91 -0.20 1.05
N LYS A 93 10.19 -0.41 0.72
CA LYS A 93 11.35 0.31 1.29
C LYS A 93 11.38 1.81 0.96
N ASP A 94 10.76 2.19 -0.14
CA ASP A 94 10.67 3.58 -0.62
C ASP A 94 9.82 4.45 0.32
N PHE A 95 8.94 3.83 1.12
CA PHE A 95 8.19 4.51 2.16
C PHE A 95 9.12 5.22 3.17
N TYR A 96 10.21 4.57 3.58
CA TYR A 96 11.15 5.17 4.51
C TYR A 96 11.81 6.43 3.92
N ALA A 97 12.31 6.34 2.68
CA ALA A 97 12.88 7.49 1.98
C ALA A 97 11.87 8.63 1.80
N THR A 98 10.61 8.28 1.50
CA THR A 98 9.51 9.24 1.34
C THR A 98 9.19 9.98 2.64
N VAL A 99 9.13 9.26 3.77
CA VAL A 99 8.90 9.88 5.08
C VAL A 99 10.03 10.83 5.47
N LEU A 100 11.29 10.45 5.22
CA LEU A 100 12.42 11.34 5.47
C LEU A 100 12.33 12.63 4.66
N ASP A 101 11.95 12.55 3.38
CA ASP A 101 11.74 13.75 2.56
C ASP A 101 10.60 14.63 3.06
N LEU A 102 9.46 14.03 3.42
CA LEU A 102 8.33 14.77 3.99
C LEU A 102 8.70 15.53 5.27
N LEU A 103 9.56 14.94 6.09
CA LEU A 103 10.06 15.53 7.33
C LEU A 103 11.28 16.43 7.13
N LYS A 104 11.82 16.54 5.91
CA LYS A 104 13.05 17.27 5.57
C LYS A 104 14.25 16.82 6.40
N LEU A 105 14.38 15.50 6.58
CA LEU A 105 15.48 14.86 7.27
C LEU A 105 16.50 14.31 6.28
N ASP A 106 17.77 14.28 6.69
CA ASP A 106 18.84 13.69 5.90
C ASP A 106 18.62 12.18 5.73
N LYS A 107 18.82 11.68 4.51
CA LYS A 107 18.75 10.25 4.22
C LYS A 107 20.09 9.59 4.54
N PRO A 108 20.10 8.50 5.32
CA PRO A 108 21.32 7.73 5.50
C PRO A 108 21.79 7.15 4.16
N ASN A 109 23.10 7.04 3.98
CA ASN A 109 23.71 6.53 2.74
C ASN A 109 23.51 5.02 2.52
N TYR A 110 22.97 4.29 3.50
CA TYR A 110 22.77 2.84 3.45
C TYR A 110 21.36 2.42 3.03
N ILE A 111 20.46 3.37 2.73
CA ILE A 111 19.10 3.01 2.30
C ILE A 111 19.02 2.86 0.78
N ASP A 112 18.30 1.84 0.34
CA ASP A 112 18.05 1.61 -1.10
C ASP A 112 16.73 2.22 -1.59
N GLY A 113 15.94 2.80 -0.69
CA GLY A 113 14.62 3.33 -1.01
C GLY A 113 14.70 4.66 -1.75
N LEU A 114 13.83 4.84 -2.74
CA LEU A 114 13.66 6.09 -3.47
C LEU A 114 12.35 6.75 -3.06
N SER A 115 12.34 8.07 -2.88
CA SER A 115 11.12 8.77 -2.45
C SER A 115 10.04 8.77 -3.54
N TYR A 116 8.79 8.62 -3.14
CA TYR A 116 7.62 8.72 -4.03
C TYR A 116 7.28 10.17 -4.40
N LEU A 117 7.83 11.16 -3.69
CA LEU A 117 7.52 12.55 -3.98
C LEU A 117 8.01 12.91 -5.39
N PRO A 118 7.23 13.69 -6.16
CA PRO A 118 7.66 14.19 -7.45
C PRO A 118 9.02 14.87 -7.33
N THR A 119 9.95 14.49 -8.19
CA THR A 119 11.31 15.04 -8.17
C THR A 119 11.38 16.46 -8.76
N TYR A 120 10.33 16.95 -9.42
CA TYR A 120 10.24 18.27 -10.03
C TYR A 120 8.81 18.57 -10.49
#